data_AF-A0A2N9LV69-F1
#
_entry.id   AF-A0A2N9LV69-F1
#
_cell.length_a   1.000
_cell.length_b   1.000
_cell.length_c   1.000
_cell.angle_alpha   90.00
_cell.angle_beta   90.00
_cell.angle_gamma   90.00
#
_symmetry.space_group_name_H-M   'P 1'
#
loop_
_entity.id
_entity.type
_entity.pdbx_description
1 polymer ?
#
loop_
_entity_poly.entity_id
_entity_poly.type
_entity_poly.pdbx_seq_one_letter_code
_entity_poly.pdbx_strand_id
1 'polypeptide(L)'
;MHNEPMRTTVTIDDEAYRVVTLYAYAKNITLGAALSELVKKASTVKNSNFSRIETAPNGLPVFQSRGEPLTDEMVNAAQEDDFE
;
A
#
# COMPACT_ATOMS: atom_id res chain seq x y z
N MET A 1 18.45 -7.08 2.86
CA MET A 1 19.10 -5.76 3.06
C MET A 1 19.22 -5.55 4.56
N HIS A 2 20.45 -5.45 5.08
CA HIS A 2 20.67 -5.16 6.50
C HIS A 2 20.37 -3.69 6.73
N ASN A 3 19.31 -3.39 7.48
CA ASN A 3 18.99 -2.03 7.88
C ASN A 3 19.72 -1.78 9.21
N GLU A 4 20.99 -1.38 9.13
CA GLU A 4 21.75 -1.01 10.32
C GLU A 4 21.12 0.23 10.98
N PRO A 5 21.06 0.28 12.32
CA PRO A 5 20.54 1.45 13.03
C PRO A 5 21.47 2.65 12.79
N MET A 6 20.97 3.64 12.03
CA MET A 6 21.67 4.89 11.79
C MET A 6 21.17 5.98 12.74
N ARG A 7 22.09 6.71 13.37
CA ARG A 7 21.77 7.90 14.15
C ARG A 7 21.76 9.12 13.24
N THR A 8 20.65 9.84 13.20
CA THR A 8 20.48 11.05 12.37
C THR A 8 19.83 12.16 13.17
N THR A 9 20.36 13.37 13.07
CA THR A 9 19.73 14.58 13.62
C THR A 9 18.88 15.21 12.53
N VAL A 10 17.61 15.46 12.83
CA VAL A 10 16.66 16.11 11.92
C VAL A 10 15.97 17.26 12.64
N THR A 11 15.74 18.36 11.92
CA THR A 11 14.91 19.47 12.39
C THR A 11 13.51 19.30 11.81
N ILE A 12 12.49 19.30 12.65
CA ILE A 12 11.08 19.20 12.28
C ILE A 12 10.31 20.33 12.95
N ASP A 13 9.15 20.68 12.40
CA ASP A 13 8.25 21.64 13.02
C ASP A 13 7.58 21.07 14.29
N ASP A 14 7.04 21.95 15.14
CA ASP A 14 6.42 21.57 16.41
C ASP A 14 5.19 20.67 16.20
N GLU A 15 4.42 20.88 15.13
CA GLU A 15 3.24 20.07 14.85
C GLU A 15 3.63 18.65 14.44
N ALA A 16 4.62 18.49 13.55
CA ALA A 16 5.18 17.19 13.22
C ALA A 16 5.73 16.48 14.46
N TYR A 17 6.41 17.20 15.37
CA TYR A 17 6.90 16.62 16.63
C TYR A 17 5.74 16.08 17.50
N ARG A 18 4.65 16.83 17.65
CA ARG A 18 3.46 16.40 18.41
C ARG A 18 2.82 15.15 17.81
N VAL A 19 2.63 15.14 16.48
CA VAL A 19 2.04 14.00 15.77
C VAL A 19 2.88 12.74 15.94
N VAL A 20 4.21 12.83 15.73
CA VAL A 20 5.11 11.69 15.87
C VAL A 20 5.16 11.20 17.32
N THR A 21 5.12 12.10 18.29
CA THR A 21 5.09 11.76 19.72
C THR A 21 3.83 10.99 20.08
N LEU A 22 2.65 11.45 19.64
CA LEU A 22 1.39 10.76 19.90
C LEU A 22 1.36 9.37 19.24
N TYR A 23 1.85 9.27 18.00
CA TYR A 23 1.97 8.00 17.29
C TYR A 23 2.90 7.02 18.01
N ALA A 24 4.05 7.50 18.48
CA ALA A 24 5.02 6.70 19.23
C ALA A 24 4.41 6.17 20.54
N TYR A 25 3.70 7.03 21.27
CA TYR A 25 3.01 6.67 22.50
C TYR A 25 1.92 5.60 22.26
N ALA A 26 1.04 5.83 21.28
CA ALA A 26 -0.04 4.90 20.96
C ALA A 26 0.47 3.51 20.53
N LYS A 27 1.66 3.44 19.92
CA LYS A 27 2.29 2.19 19.48
C LYS A 27 3.30 1.60 20.47
N ASN A 28 3.58 2.29 21.57
CA ASN A 28 4.62 1.90 22.54
C ASN A 28 6.00 1.66 21.88
N ILE A 29 6.41 2.57 20.98
CA ILE A 29 7.71 2.53 20.28
C ILE A 29 8.50 3.82 20.51
N THR A 30 9.79 3.81 20.16
CA THR A 30 10.63 5.02 20.27
C THR A 30 10.24 6.07 19.22
N LEU A 31 10.51 7.35 19.50
CA LEU A 31 10.22 8.46 18.58
C LEU A 31 10.89 8.29 17.21
N GLY A 32 12.15 7.82 17.19
CA GLY A 32 12.88 7.54 15.95
C GLY A 32 12.29 6.38 15.14
N ALA A 33 11.79 5.33 15.82
CA ALA A 33 11.08 4.23 15.16
C ALA A 33 9.74 4.71 14.58
N ALA A 34 8.98 5.51 15.33
CA ALA A 34 7.75 6.13 14.87
C ALA A 34 7.98 7.00 13.63
N LEU A 35 8.98 7.88 13.65
CA LEU A 35 9.33 8.71 12.52
C LEU A 35 9.71 7.86 11.29
N SER A 36 10.52 6.81 11.49
CA SER A 36 10.93 5.90 10.42
C SER A 36 9.74 5.15 9.80
N GLU A 37 8.78 4.69 10.62
CA GLU A 37 7.55 4.06 10.13
C GLU A 37 6.68 5.03 9.33
N LEU A 38 6.47 6.25 9.85
CA LEU A 38 5.63 7.26 9.20
C LEU A 38 6.21 7.66 7.84
N VAL A 39 7.53 7.85 7.74
CA VAL A 39 8.21 8.11 6.48
C VAL A 39 8.06 6.94 5.51
N LYS A 40 8.24 5.69 5.96
CA LYS A 40 8.03 4.51 5.11
C LYS A 40 6.61 4.44 4.57
N LYS A 41 5.60 4.66 5.41
CA LYS A 41 4.19 4.68 5.01
C LYS A 41 3.91 5.77 3.99
N ALA A 42 4.42 6.99 4.21
CA ALA A 42 4.26 8.09 3.26
C ALA A 42 4.89 7.78 1.90
N SER A 43 6.07 7.15 1.88
CA SER A 43 6.73 6.71 0.65
C SER A 43 5.98 5.59 -0.07
N THR A 44 5.41 4.62 0.66
CA THR A 44 4.58 3.56 0.06
C THR A 44 3.29 4.13 -0.55
N VAL A 45 2.65 5.10 0.10
CA VAL A 45 1.44 5.75 -0.44
C VAL A 45 1.77 6.50 -1.74
N LYS A 46 2.91 7.19 -1.84
CA LYS A 46 3.34 7.85 -3.08
C LYS A 46 3.58 6.86 -4.24
N ASN A 47 4.02 5.64 -3.94
CA ASN A 47 4.22 4.59 -4.93
C ASN A 47 2.92 3.87 -5.32
N SER A 48 1.80 4.14 -4.65
CA SER A 48 0.49 3.59 -5.01
C SER A 48 -0.24 4.40 -6.09
N ASN A 49 0.45 5.35 -6.75
CA ASN A 49 0.00 6.03 -7.96
C ASN A 49 -0.09 5.12 -9.20
N PHE A 50 -0.17 3.79 -9.03
CA PHE A 50 -0.95 3.01 -9.97
C PHE A 50 -2.37 3.53 -9.87
N SER A 51 -2.72 4.45 -10.76
CA SER A 51 -4.10 4.81 -10.99
C SER A 51 -4.86 3.50 -11.14
N ARG A 52 -5.61 3.11 -10.11
CA ARG A 52 -6.38 1.86 -10.09
C ARG A 52 -7.39 1.83 -11.24
N ILE A 53 -7.61 3.00 -11.85
CA ILE A 53 -8.49 3.30 -12.94
C ILE A 53 -7.64 3.68 -14.16
N GLU A 54 -7.69 2.88 -15.21
CA GLU A 54 -7.13 3.21 -16.53
C GLU A 54 -8.25 3.70 -17.45
N THR A 55 -7.90 4.43 -18.50
CA THR A 55 -8.86 4.78 -19.55
C THR A 55 -8.80 3.70 -20.63
N ALA A 56 -9.88 2.95 -20.79
CA ALA A 56 -9.98 1.95 -21.86
C ALA A 56 -9.99 2.64 -23.24
N PRO A 57 -9.70 1.90 -24.34
CA PRO A 57 -9.72 2.46 -25.70
C PRO A 57 -11.04 3.12 -26.13
N ASN A 58 -12.15 2.78 -25.46
CA ASN A 58 -13.47 3.39 -25.65
C ASN A 58 -13.69 4.68 -24.83
N GLY A 59 -12.66 5.18 -24.15
CA GLY A 59 -12.72 6.40 -23.32
C GLY A 59 -13.33 6.20 -21.93
N LEU A 60 -13.74 4.98 -21.55
CA LEU A 60 -14.34 4.72 -20.24
C LEU A 60 -13.27 4.47 -19.17
N PRO A 61 -13.45 4.99 -17.94
CA PRO A 61 -12.61 4.63 -16.80
C PRO A 61 -12.89 3.16 -16.41
N VAL A 62 -11.85 2.32 -16.45
CA VAL A 62 -11.91 0.89 -16.12
C VAL A 62 -10.95 0.57 -14.99
N PHE A 63 -11.31 -0.38 -14.12
CA PHE A 63 -10.34 -0.92 -13.19
C PHE A 63 -9.28 -1.72 -13.94
N GLN A 64 -8.01 -1.59 -13.53
CA GLN A 64 -6.95 -2.46 -14.02
C GLN A 64 -7.33 -3.93 -13.82
N SER A 65 -7.13 -4.75 -14.87
CA SER A 65 -7.36 -6.20 -14.81
C SER A 65 -6.56 -6.81 -13.67
N ARG A 66 -7.24 -7.62 -12.84
CA ARG A 66 -6.64 -8.35 -11.74
C ARG A 66 -6.81 -9.84 -11.97
N GLY A 67 -5.69 -10.55 -12.09
CA GLY A 67 -5.68 -12.00 -12.23
C GLY A 67 -5.82 -12.47 -13.68
N GLU A 68 -5.95 -13.79 -13.83
CA GLU A 68 -6.13 -14.43 -15.13
C GLU A 68 -7.56 -14.19 -15.62
N PRO A 69 -7.74 -13.90 -16.93
CA PRO A 69 -9.07 -13.71 -17.49
C PRO A 69 -9.89 -15.00 -17.34
N LEU A 70 -11.12 -14.87 -16.85
CA LEU A 70 -12.06 -15.99 -16.81
C LEU A 70 -12.45 -16.34 -18.25
N THR A 71 -12.09 -17.53 -18.70
CA THR A 71 -12.42 -18.03 -20.05
C THR A 71 -13.68 -18.88 -20.03
N ASP A 72 -14.33 -19.01 -21.19
CA ASP A 72 -15.51 -19.88 -21.33
C ASP A 72 -15.19 -21.34 -20.98
N GLU A 73 -13.96 -21.80 -21.25
CA GLU A 73 -13.49 -23.13 -20.85
C GLU A 73 -13.48 -23.31 -19.33
N MET A 74 -13.00 -22.31 -18.58
CA MET A 74 -13.02 -22.32 -17.11
C MET A 74 -14.44 -22.33 -16.55
N VAL A 75 -15.37 -21.62 -17.19
CA VAL A 75 -16.78 -21.60 -16.80
C VAL A 75 -17.43 -22.95 -17.05
N ASN A 76 -17.23 -23.54 -18.23
CA ASN A 76 -17.80 -24.82 -18.58
C ASN A 76 -17.27 -25.96 -17.70
N ALA A 77 -15.96 -25.98 -17.41
CA ALA A 77 -15.35 -26.97 -16.52
C ALA A 77 -15.94 -26.91 -15.10
N ALA A 78 -16.16 -25.71 -14.55
CA ALA A 78 -16.77 -25.55 -13.24
C ALA A 78 -18.24 -25.99 -13.19
N GLN A 79 -18.96 -25.95 -14.33
CA GLN A 79 -20.35 -26.42 -14.40
C GLN A 79 -20.44 -27.95 -14.46
N GLU A 80 -19.46 -28.64 -15.01
CA GLU A 80 -19.46 -30.11 -15.10
C GLU A 80 -19.19 -30.78 -13.73
N ASP A 81 -18.42 -30.13 -12.85
CA ASP A 81 -18.11 -30.62 -11.50
C ASP A 81 -19.32 -30.59 -10.51
N ASP A 82 -20.34 -29.76 -10.77
CA ASP A 82 -21.51 -29.61 -9.89
C ASP A 82 -22.61 -30.69 -10.10
N PHE A 83 -22.42 -31.63 -11.05
CA PHE A 83 -23.40 -32.67 -11.41
C PHE A 83 -22.99 -34.12 -11.06
N GLU A 84 -21.95 -34.34 -10.25
CA GLU A 84 -21.60 -35.66 -9.67
C GLU A 84 -22.10 -35.87 -8.23
#